data_AF-A0A3L7P0X2-F1
#
_entry.id   AF-A0A3L7P0X2-F1
#
_cell.length_a   1.000
_cell.length_b   1.000
_cell.length_c   1.000
_cell.angle_alpha   90.00
_cell.angle_beta   90.00
_cell.angle_gamma   90.00
#
_symmetry.space_group_name_H-M   'P 1'
#
loop_
_entity.id
_entity.type
_entity.pdbx_description
1 polymer ?
#
loop_
_entity_poly.entity_id
_entity_poly.type
_entity_poly.pdbx_seq_one_letter_code
_entity_poly.pdbx_strand_id
1 'polypeptide(L)'
;MANASNDPVPPDEIGLDTDFSDLGDESPVEPGQERRHVPVLPEEVLQALDPQPGQILVDLTLGGGGHARLLAEKVGPLGKIYAFDCDPNQVERARERLRGLPVECFHARYDQAGEILRRLGVKAHGILADLGICSEQLDDPARGLAFRHEGPLDMRLDPSRGEPAWKLLNRLSEGDLISALFRLGEEKQAKRIVRKIAQERRKAMEDGGEGPRWTTSLFADLVRSCLPPRGVTGRTDPATRSFQAMRILVNDELAVLEDMLRQLPGWLVPGGAAAVISFHSLEDRLTKRTFAEAGIWERISR
;
A
#
# COMPACT_ATOMS: atom_id res chain seq x y z
N MET A 1 49.42 -23.06 26.07
CA MET A 1 48.19 -23.76 25.65
C MET A 1 47.09 -22.71 25.65
N ALA A 2 47.04 -21.89 24.61
CA ALA A 2 46.27 -22.05 23.37
C ALA A 2 44.96 -21.24 23.47
N ASN A 3 45.00 -20.07 22.82
CA ASN A 3 43.91 -19.14 22.58
C ASN A 3 42.70 -19.85 21.96
N ALA A 4 41.50 -19.56 22.46
CA ALA A 4 40.27 -19.74 21.71
C ALA A 4 39.90 -18.38 21.10
N SER A 5 39.98 -18.36 19.77
CA SER A 5 39.69 -17.28 18.84
C SER A 5 38.25 -16.79 18.95
N ASN A 6 38.12 -15.47 19.00
CA ASN A 6 36.87 -14.75 18.86
C ASN A 6 36.81 -14.28 17.40
N ASP A 7 36.28 -15.12 16.52
CA ASP A 7 36.06 -14.74 15.12
C ASP A 7 34.64 -14.18 14.96
N PRO A 8 34.48 -12.96 14.42
CA PRO A 8 33.17 -12.39 14.14
C PRO A 8 32.52 -13.13 12.94
N VAL A 9 31.27 -13.55 13.13
CA VAL A 9 30.43 -14.13 12.06
C VAL A 9 30.14 -13.05 11.01
N PRO A 10 30.36 -13.31 9.71
CA PRO A 10 30.15 -12.33 8.64
C PRO A 10 28.66 -12.01 8.44
N PRO A 11 28.31 -10.75 8.07
CA PRO A 11 26.93 -10.33 7.85
C PRO A 11 26.55 -10.57 6.40
N ASP A 12 26.19 -11.79 6.02
CA ASP A 12 25.51 -12.10 4.76
C ASP A 12 25.00 -13.55 4.82
N GLU A 13 23.76 -13.73 5.31
CA GLU A 13 22.86 -14.86 5.01
C GLU A 13 21.64 -14.80 5.94
N ILE A 14 20.70 -13.88 5.68
CA ILE A 14 19.30 -14.07 6.08
C ILE A 14 18.45 -13.60 4.90
N GLY A 15 18.18 -14.53 3.99
CA GLY A 15 17.16 -14.35 2.97
C GLY A 15 15.80 -14.25 3.65
N LEU A 16 15.24 -13.03 3.69
CA LEU A 16 13.81 -12.83 3.90
C LEU A 16 13.10 -13.10 2.57
N ASP A 17 13.08 -14.37 2.16
CA ASP A 17 12.07 -14.87 1.22
C ASP A 17 10.82 -15.20 2.05
N THR A 18 10.12 -14.16 2.54
CA THR A 18 8.75 -14.32 3.03
C THR A 18 7.83 -14.38 1.83
N ASP A 19 7.44 -15.60 1.52
CA ASP A 19 6.49 -15.97 0.49
C ASP A 19 5.08 -15.45 0.85
N PHE A 20 4.66 -14.34 0.23
CA PHE A 20 3.33 -13.76 0.40
C PHE A 20 2.25 -14.51 -0.41
N SER A 21 2.53 -15.70 -0.96
CA SER A 21 1.53 -16.46 -1.73
C SER A 21 0.47 -17.16 -0.88
N ASP A 22 0.59 -17.13 0.44
CA ASP A 22 -0.27 -17.91 1.36
C ASP A 22 -1.25 -17.07 2.21
N LEU A 23 -1.47 -15.80 1.88
CA LEU A 23 -2.54 -14.98 2.48
C LEU A 23 -3.88 -15.24 1.78
N GLY A 24 -4.35 -16.48 1.86
CA GLY A 24 -5.66 -16.88 1.37
C GLY A 24 -5.95 -18.32 1.71
N ASP A 25 -6.71 -18.56 2.77
CA ASP A 25 -7.39 -19.84 2.97
C ASP A 25 -8.29 -20.10 1.73
N GLU A 26 -7.85 -21.01 0.84
CA GLU A 26 -8.53 -21.40 -0.40
C GLU A 26 -9.63 -22.45 -0.16
N SER A 27 -10.36 -22.35 0.95
CA SER A 27 -11.56 -23.14 1.18
C SER A 27 -12.73 -22.58 0.33
N PRO A 28 -13.50 -23.42 -0.40
CA PRO A 28 -14.67 -22.95 -1.14
C PRO A 28 -15.72 -22.35 -0.18
N VAL A 29 -16.05 -21.07 -0.36
CA VAL A 29 -17.04 -20.36 0.46
C VAL A 29 -18.42 -20.47 -0.18
N GLU A 30 -19.44 -20.79 0.63
CA GLU A 30 -20.83 -20.81 0.17
C GLU A 30 -21.33 -19.41 -0.23
N PRO A 31 -22.20 -19.28 -1.25
CA PRO A 31 -22.71 -17.99 -1.69
C PRO A 31 -23.55 -17.33 -0.58
N GLY A 32 -23.02 -16.24 -0.01
CA GLY A 32 -23.68 -15.44 1.03
C GLY A 32 -22.83 -15.11 2.26
N GLN A 33 -21.63 -15.68 2.40
CA GLN A 33 -20.68 -15.27 3.44
C GLN A 33 -19.73 -14.18 2.93
N GLU A 34 -19.79 -12.99 3.53
CA GLU A 34 -18.69 -12.02 3.42
C GLU A 34 -17.42 -12.68 3.95
N ARG A 35 -16.34 -12.74 3.15
CA ARG A 35 -15.02 -13.11 3.66
C ARG A 35 -14.69 -12.13 4.77
N ARG A 36 -14.63 -12.60 6.02
CA ARG A 36 -14.24 -11.78 7.16
C ARG A 36 -12.77 -11.41 6.97
N HIS A 37 -12.51 -10.19 6.48
CA HIS A 37 -11.16 -9.69 6.27
C HIS A 37 -10.39 -9.75 7.58
N VAL A 38 -9.41 -10.64 7.66
CA VAL A 38 -8.48 -10.69 8.78
C VAL A 38 -7.42 -9.62 8.54
N PRO A 39 -7.24 -8.67 9.46
CA PRO A 39 -6.19 -7.65 9.33
C PRO A 39 -4.80 -8.32 9.29
N VAL A 40 -3.83 -7.67 8.63
CA VAL A 40 -2.46 -8.17 8.57
C VAL A 40 -1.75 -7.87 9.89
N LEU A 41 -1.08 -8.86 10.49
CA LEU A 41 -0.34 -8.71 11.75
C LEU A 41 -1.17 -8.08 12.90
N PRO A 42 -2.39 -8.57 13.20
CA PRO A 42 -3.26 -7.91 14.16
C PRO A 42 -2.70 -7.96 15.58
N GLU A 43 -2.07 -9.08 15.97
CA GLU A 43 -1.43 -9.21 17.27
C GLU A 43 -0.22 -8.28 17.44
N GLU A 44 0.62 -8.18 16.41
CA GLU A 44 1.81 -7.31 16.45
C GLU A 44 1.41 -5.84 16.50
N VAL A 45 0.35 -5.43 15.79
CA VAL A 45 -0.19 -4.07 15.87
C VAL A 45 -0.70 -3.77 17.27
N LEU A 46 -1.45 -4.69 17.88
CA LEU A 46 -1.95 -4.53 19.25
C LEU A 46 -0.80 -4.46 20.27
N GLN A 47 0.24 -5.27 20.08
CA GLN A 47 1.41 -5.26 20.95
C GLN A 47 2.22 -3.97 20.79
N ALA A 48 2.40 -3.48 19.55
CA ALA A 48 3.19 -2.30 19.28
C ALA A 48 2.50 -1.01 19.73
N LEU A 49 1.18 -0.91 19.56
CA LEU A 49 0.42 0.28 19.94
C LEU A 49 -0.07 0.26 21.39
N ASP A 50 -0.12 -0.91 22.02
CA ASP A 50 -0.59 -1.14 23.40
C ASP A 50 -1.82 -0.30 23.80
N PRO A 51 -2.94 -0.39 23.05
CA PRO A 51 -4.08 0.50 23.23
C PRO A 51 -4.73 0.34 24.60
N GLN A 52 -4.84 1.44 25.34
CA GLN A 52 -5.47 1.47 26.66
C GLN A 52 -6.90 2.04 26.62
N PRO A 53 -7.78 1.65 27.56
CA PRO A 53 -9.11 2.22 27.68
C PRO A 53 -9.10 3.75 27.76
N GLY A 54 -9.99 4.41 27.02
CA GLY A 54 -10.11 5.87 27.01
C GLY A 54 -9.10 6.60 26.10
N GLN A 55 -8.15 5.90 25.48
CA GLN A 55 -7.20 6.52 24.58
C GLN A 55 -7.81 6.90 23.23
N ILE A 56 -7.15 7.85 22.58
CA ILE A 56 -7.38 8.22 21.19
C ILE A 56 -6.32 7.54 20.33
N LEU A 57 -6.73 6.76 19.34
CA LEU A 57 -5.86 6.23 18.30
C LEU A 57 -6.30 6.70 16.92
N VAL A 58 -5.36 6.59 15.96
CA VAL A 58 -5.58 6.93 14.56
C VAL A 58 -5.26 5.72 13.68
N ASP A 59 -6.15 5.41 12.75
CA ASP A 59 -5.93 4.44 11.68
C ASP A 59 -5.85 5.22 10.36
N LEU A 60 -4.66 5.31 9.76
CA LEU A 60 -4.41 6.11 8.57
C LEU A 60 -4.84 5.40 7.27
N THR A 61 -5.23 4.13 7.35
CA THR A 61 -5.45 3.24 6.21
C THR A 61 -6.63 2.32 6.52
N LEU A 62 -7.77 2.94 6.78
CA LEU A 62 -8.98 2.30 7.31
C LEU A 62 -9.38 1.03 6.55
N GLY A 63 -9.29 1.04 5.21
CA GLY A 63 -9.54 -0.11 4.36
C GLY A 63 -10.89 -0.75 4.66
N GLY A 64 -10.90 -2.05 4.96
CA GLY A 64 -12.13 -2.78 5.32
C GLY A 64 -12.66 -2.51 6.74
N GLY A 65 -11.95 -1.72 7.56
CA GLY A 65 -12.26 -1.42 8.95
C GLY A 65 -11.75 -2.45 9.96
N GLY A 66 -10.88 -3.37 9.54
CA GLY A 66 -10.40 -4.48 10.35
C GLY A 66 -9.58 -4.04 11.56
N HIS A 67 -8.49 -3.30 11.33
CA HIS A 67 -7.67 -2.76 12.43
C HIS A 67 -8.44 -1.73 13.27
N ALA A 68 -9.14 -0.78 12.64
CA ALA A 68 -10.00 0.18 13.35
C ALA A 68 -10.96 -0.49 14.34
N ARG A 69 -11.58 -1.63 13.98
CA ARG A 69 -12.42 -2.41 14.91
C ARG A 69 -11.63 -2.94 16.09
N LEU A 70 -10.51 -3.62 15.84
CA LEU A 70 -9.67 -4.21 16.89
C LEU A 70 -9.20 -3.14 17.88
N LEU A 71 -8.76 -1.99 17.38
CA LEU A 71 -8.35 -0.87 18.21
C LEU A 71 -9.53 -0.28 19.00
N ALA A 72 -10.69 -0.10 18.35
CA ALA A 72 -11.90 0.42 19.00
C ALA A 72 -12.38 -0.45 20.16
N GLU A 73 -12.30 -1.78 20.00
CA GLU A 73 -12.66 -2.75 21.05
C GLU A 73 -11.74 -2.64 22.27
N LYS A 74 -10.45 -2.32 22.07
CA LYS A 74 -9.47 -2.18 23.17
C LYS A 74 -9.59 -0.85 23.91
N VAL A 75 -9.78 0.26 23.20
CA VAL A 75 -9.95 1.57 23.85
C VAL A 75 -11.30 1.73 24.53
N GLY A 76 -12.29 0.93 24.12
CA GLY A 76 -13.61 0.90 24.73
C GLY A 76 -14.41 2.20 24.54
N PRO A 77 -15.57 2.32 25.18
CA PRO A 77 -16.56 3.37 24.89
C PRO A 77 -16.13 4.79 25.27
N LEU A 78 -15.10 4.93 26.11
CA LEU A 78 -14.52 6.24 26.49
C LEU A 78 -13.38 6.67 25.55
N GLY A 79 -12.87 5.75 24.73
CA GLY A 79 -11.83 6.03 23.76
C GLY A 79 -12.40 6.53 22.43
N LYS A 80 -11.51 6.72 21.46
CA LYS A 80 -11.88 7.17 20.11
C LYS A 80 -10.87 6.69 19.08
N ILE A 81 -11.35 6.21 17.94
CA ILE A 81 -10.54 5.96 16.75
C ILE A 81 -10.91 6.99 15.68
N TYR A 82 -9.92 7.71 15.18
CA TYR A 82 -10.06 8.51 13.96
C TYR A 82 -9.46 7.75 12.79
N ALA A 83 -10.28 7.35 11.84
CA ALA A 83 -9.88 6.46 10.75
C ALA A 83 -9.98 7.16 9.40
N PHE A 84 -8.97 7.01 8.55
CA PHE A 84 -8.82 7.72 7.30
C PHE A 84 -8.68 6.72 6.14
N ASP A 85 -9.36 6.98 5.03
CA ASP A 85 -9.08 6.32 3.76
C ASP A 85 -9.25 7.31 2.60
N CYS A 86 -8.45 7.12 1.56
CA CYS A 86 -8.58 7.88 0.32
C CYS A 86 -9.70 7.36 -0.58
N ASP A 87 -10.12 6.11 -0.39
CA ASP A 87 -11.18 5.49 -1.17
C ASP A 87 -12.55 5.75 -0.54
N PRO A 88 -13.44 6.53 -1.18
CA PRO A 88 -14.75 6.82 -0.63
C PRO A 88 -15.61 5.56 -0.43
N ASN A 89 -15.42 4.52 -1.24
CA ASN A 89 -16.16 3.26 -1.09
C ASN A 89 -15.74 2.50 0.17
N GLN A 90 -14.44 2.50 0.49
CA GLN A 90 -13.94 1.89 1.72
C GLN A 90 -14.45 2.64 2.95
N VAL A 91 -14.44 3.98 2.92
CA VAL A 91 -14.99 4.80 4.01
C VAL A 91 -16.45 4.48 4.27
N GLU A 92 -17.28 4.41 3.22
CA GLU A 92 -18.71 4.16 3.40
C GLU A 92 -19.00 2.77 3.96
N ARG A 93 -18.35 1.72 3.42
CA ARG A 93 -18.47 0.35 3.94
C ARG A 93 -17.99 0.24 5.37
N ALA A 94 -16.87 0.88 5.70
CA ALA A 94 -16.32 0.88 7.04
C ALA A 94 -17.26 1.56 8.04
N ARG A 95 -17.93 2.67 7.68
CA ARG A 95 -18.94 3.32 8.54
C ARG A 95 -20.09 2.38 8.88
N GLU A 96 -20.56 1.60 7.92
CA GLU A 96 -21.61 0.61 8.15
C GLU A 96 -21.12 -0.49 9.08
N ARG A 97 -19.94 -1.06 8.79
CA ARG A 97 -19.34 -2.15 9.57
C ARG A 97 -19.02 -1.75 11.01
N LEU A 98 -18.54 -0.52 11.22
CA LEU A 98 -18.07 -0.01 12.50
C LEU A 98 -19.16 0.72 13.30
N ARG A 99 -20.41 0.66 12.85
CA ARG A 99 -21.55 1.28 13.54
C ARG A 99 -21.63 0.79 14.99
N GLY A 100 -21.74 1.74 15.91
CA GLY A 100 -21.83 1.46 17.35
C GLY A 100 -20.48 1.35 18.06
N LEU A 101 -19.36 1.37 17.32
CA LEU A 101 -18.02 1.50 17.88
C LEU A 101 -17.62 2.98 17.94
N PRO A 102 -16.66 3.37 18.81
CA PRO A 102 -16.17 4.74 18.93
C PRO A 102 -15.23 5.12 17.77
N VAL A 103 -15.64 4.88 16.52
CA VAL A 103 -14.85 5.17 15.32
C VAL A 103 -15.47 6.33 14.54
N GLU A 104 -14.63 7.25 14.07
CA GLU A 104 -15.00 8.32 13.17
C GLU A 104 -14.19 8.25 11.88
N CYS A 105 -14.88 8.06 10.75
CA CYS A 105 -14.26 7.80 9.47
C CYS A 105 -14.24 9.04 8.56
N PHE A 106 -13.07 9.37 8.03
CA PHE A 106 -12.85 10.47 7.09
C PHE A 106 -12.43 9.97 5.71
N HIS A 107 -13.03 10.55 4.67
CA HIS A 107 -12.52 10.46 3.30
C HIS A 107 -11.39 11.47 3.13
N ALA A 108 -10.17 11.02 3.38
CA ALA A 108 -8.96 11.80 3.22
C ALA A 108 -7.76 10.87 3.10
N ARG A 109 -6.75 11.28 2.35
CA ARG A 109 -5.47 10.59 2.34
C ARG A 109 -4.73 10.81 3.66
N TYR A 110 -3.87 9.87 4.01
CA TYR A 110 -3.16 9.93 5.29
C TYR A 110 -2.20 11.12 5.44
N ASP A 111 -1.67 11.69 4.35
CA ASP A 111 -0.89 12.94 4.38
C ASP A 111 -1.73 14.17 4.80
N GLN A 112 -3.05 14.07 4.67
CA GLN A 112 -4.02 15.13 5.02
C GLN A 112 -4.57 14.97 6.45
N ALA A 113 -4.35 13.82 7.09
CA ALA A 113 -4.85 13.53 8.43
C ALA A 113 -4.38 14.58 9.45
N GLY A 114 -3.15 15.07 9.34
CA GLY A 114 -2.59 16.08 10.24
C GLY A 114 -3.37 17.39 10.30
N GLU A 115 -3.93 17.85 9.17
CA GLU A 115 -4.76 19.06 9.17
C GLU A 115 -6.09 18.81 9.89
N ILE A 116 -6.70 17.64 9.66
CA ILE A 116 -7.97 17.26 10.29
C ILE A 116 -7.77 17.10 11.80
N LEU A 117 -6.74 16.36 12.24
CA LEU A 117 -6.41 16.19 13.66
C LEU A 117 -6.15 17.53 14.35
N ARG A 118 -5.46 18.46 13.68
CA ARG A 118 -5.21 19.81 14.22
C ARG A 118 -6.50 20.60 14.39
N ARG A 119 -7.41 20.55 13.42
CA ARG A 119 -8.73 21.22 13.50
C ARG A 119 -9.59 20.65 14.62
N LEU A 120 -9.47 19.35 14.89
CA LEU A 120 -10.13 18.67 16.02
C LEU A 120 -9.45 18.95 17.37
N GLY A 121 -8.25 19.54 17.39
CA GLY A 121 -7.48 19.71 18.62
C GLY A 121 -6.97 18.40 19.22
N VAL A 122 -6.78 17.37 18.39
CA VAL A 122 -6.49 16.00 18.81
C VAL A 122 -5.00 15.68 18.67
N LYS A 123 -4.48 14.96 19.64
CA LYS A 123 -3.22 14.20 19.56
C LYS A 123 -3.51 12.73 19.86
N ALA A 124 -2.84 11.83 19.15
CA ALA A 124 -3.05 10.40 19.27
C ALA A 124 -2.08 9.77 20.27
N HIS A 125 -2.53 8.72 20.94
CA HIS A 125 -1.70 7.83 21.77
C HIS A 125 -1.06 6.73 20.93
N GLY A 126 -1.73 6.33 19.85
CA GLY A 126 -1.23 5.35 18.88
C GLY A 126 -1.66 5.73 17.47
N ILE A 127 -0.78 5.53 16.48
CA ILE A 127 -1.09 5.72 15.06
C ILE A 127 -0.70 4.47 14.28
N LEU A 128 -1.62 3.95 13.47
CA LEU A 128 -1.38 2.85 12.55
C LEU A 128 -1.40 3.35 11.10
N ALA A 129 -0.49 2.84 10.27
CA ALA A 129 -0.59 2.87 8.82
C ALA A 129 -0.28 1.48 8.24
N ASP A 130 -1.31 0.79 7.77
CA ASP A 130 -1.23 -0.46 7.01
C ASP A 130 -1.22 -0.14 5.50
N LEU A 131 -0.02 0.00 4.94
CA LEU A 131 0.17 0.56 3.60
C LEU A 131 -0.34 -0.39 2.50
N GLY A 132 -0.50 0.12 1.28
CA GLY A 132 -0.93 -0.71 0.15
C GLY A 132 -2.44 -0.68 -0.09
N ILE A 133 -3.00 -1.83 -0.43
CA ILE A 133 -4.35 -1.96 -1.00
C ILE A 133 -5.10 -3.07 -0.25
N CYS A 134 -6.38 -2.86 0.04
CA CYS A 134 -7.20 -3.94 0.61
C CYS A 134 -7.63 -4.96 -0.46
N SER A 135 -7.93 -6.18 -0.02
CA SER A 135 -8.35 -7.28 -0.93
C SER A 135 -9.62 -6.95 -1.73
N GLU A 136 -10.58 -6.23 -1.15
CA GLU A 136 -11.81 -5.82 -1.83
C GLU A 136 -11.55 -4.95 -3.06
N GLN A 137 -10.51 -4.10 -3.01
CA GLN A 137 -10.10 -3.27 -4.14
C GLN A 137 -9.34 -4.09 -5.20
N LEU A 138 -8.58 -5.11 -4.79
CA LEU A 138 -7.90 -6.04 -5.70
C LEU A 138 -8.88 -6.98 -6.43
N ASP A 139 -9.99 -7.32 -5.77
CA ASP A 139 -11.01 -8.22 -6.30
C ASP A 139 -12.01 -7.51 -7.22
N ASP A 140 -12.12 -6.18 -7.17
CA ASP A 140 -12.94 -5.38 -8.08
C ASP A 140 -12.21 -5.09 -9.42
N PRO A 141 -12.59 -5.73 -10.54
CA PRO A 141 -11.91 -5.55 -11.82
C PRO A 141 -12.02 -4.12 -12.34
N ALA A 142 -13.06 -3.37 -11.97
CA ALA A 142 -13.25 -1.99 -12.42
C ALA A 142 -12.15 -1.04 -11.87
N ARG A 143 -11.46 -1.45 -10.80
CA ARG A 143 -10.34 -0.70 -10.21
C ARG A 143 -9.05 -0.86 -10.99
N GLY A 144 -8.89 -1.94 -11.74
CA GLY A 144 -7.69 -2.18 -12.54
C GLY A 144 -6.40 -2.33 -11.73
N LEU A 145 -6.50 -2.67 -10.44
CA LEU A 145 -5.35 -2.79 -9.53
C LEU A 145 -4.63 -4.15 -9.66
N ALA A 146 -5.33 -5.16 -10.16
CA ALA A 146 -4.82 -6.49 -10.43
C ALA A 146 -5.15 -6.94 -11.87
N PHE A 147 -4.49 -8.00 -12.34
CA PHE A 147 -4.66 -8.56 -13.68
C PHE A 147 -5.18 -10.01 -13.66
N ARG A 148 -5.78 -10.44 -12.54
CA ARG A 148 -6.46 -11.74 -12.44
C ARG A 148 -7.78 -11.75 -13.21
N HIS A 149 -8.47 -10.62 -13.21
CA HIS A 149 -9.66 -10.37 -14.01
C HIS A 149 -9.43 -9.16 -14.91
N GLU A 150 -10.02 -9.18 -16.09
CA GLU A 150 -9.89 -8.07 -17.04
C GLU A 150 -10.67 -6.85 -16.56
N GLY A 151 -10.05 -5.68 -16.68
CA GLY A 151 -10.66 -4.39 -16.39
C GLY A 151 -9.90 -3.24 -17.04
N PRO A 152 -10.42 -2.00 -16.97
CA PRO A 152 -9.69 -0.82 -17.40
C PRO A 152 -8.42 -0.68 -16.53
N LEU A 153 -7.31 -0.23 -17.12
CA LEU A 153 -6.09 0.02 -16.36
C LEU A 153 -6.20 1.35 -15.57
N ASP A 154 -7.07 1.40 -14.55
CA ASP A 154 -7.34 2.61 -13.77
C ASP A 154 -6.29 2.86 -12.69
N MET A 155 -6.17 1.94 -11.73
CA MET A 155 -5.19 1.95 -10.63
C MET A 155 -5.30 3.09 -9.60
N ARG A 156 -6.31 3.95 -9.66
CA ARG A 156 -6.51 4.99 -8.64
C ARG A 156 -7.10 4.39 -7.36
N LEU A 157 -6.47 4.69 -6.24
CA LEU A 157 -6.99 4.36 -4.91
C LEU A 157 -8.19 5.26 -4.54
N ASP A 158 -8.12 6.54 -4.91
CA ASP A 158 -9.30 7.43 -4.92
C ASP A 158 -9.81 7.61 -6.37
N PRO A 159 -10.88 6.90 -6.78
CA PRO A 159 -11.42 7.02 -8.13
C PRO A 159 -12.08 8.38 -8.43
N SER A 160 -12.33 9.20 -7.40
CA SER A 160 -12.99 10.52 -7.56
C SER A 160 -12.06 11.62 -8.06
N ARG A 161 -10.74 11.41 -8.02
CA ARG A 161 -9.73 12.42 -8.40
C ARG A 161 -8.58 11.79 -9.18
N GLY A 162 -7.62 12.61 -9.59
CA GLY A 162 -6.41 12.16 -10.26
C GLY A 162 -6.62 11.64 -11.69
N GLU A 163 -5.55 11.12 -12.27
CA GLU A 163 -5.51 10.61 -13.63
C GLU A 163 -5.27 9.08 -13.60
N PRO A 164 -6.11 8.25 -14.25
CA PRO A 164 -5.92 6.80 -14.26
C PRO A 164 -4.68 6.38 -15.06
N ALA A 165 -4.14 5.19 -14.76
CA ALA A 165 -2.92 4.67 -15.36
C ALA A 165 -2.99 4.62 -16.89
N TRP A 166 -4.13 4.24 -17.47
CA TRP A 166 -4.30 4.21 -18.92
C TRP A 166 -4.09 5.57 -19.59
N LYS A 167 -4.44 6.68 -18.92
CA LYS A 167 -4.17 8.03 -19.44
C LYS A 167 -2.70 8.40 -19.31
N LEU A 168 -2.07 8.08 -18.18
CA LEU A 168 -0.62 8.27 -18.00
C LEU A 168 0.17 7.47 -19.03
N LEU A 169 -0.24 6.24 -19.30
CA LEU A 169 0.31 5.39 -20.35
C LEU A 169 0.09 5.91 -21.77
N ASN A 170 -0.79 6.88 -22.00
CA ASN A 170 -0.93 7.55 -23.30
C ASN A 170 -0.15 8.86 -23.37
N ARG A 171 -0.06 9.60 -22.24
CA ARG A 171 0.45 10.97 -22.21
C ARG A 171 1.93 11.10 -21.84
N LEU A 172 2.43 10.30 -20.89
CA LEU A 172 3.78 10.47 -20.36
C LEU A 172 4.85 10.19 -21.42
N SER A 173 5.98 10.90 -21.34
CA SER A 173 7.11 10.66 -22.23
C SER A 173 7.70 9.26 -22.00
N GLU A 174 8.41 8.73 -23.00
CA GLU A 174 9.12 7.45 -22.82
C GLU A 174 10.14 7.54 -21.67
N GLY A 175 10.82 8.67 -21.53
CA GLY A 175 11.80 8.89 -20.46
C GLY A 175 11.18 8.82 -19.07
N ASP A 176 10.02 9.46 -18.88
CA ASP A 176 9.31 9.47 -17.60
C ASP A 176 8.78 8.07 -17.26
N LEU A 177 8.21 7.35 -18.24
CA LEU A 177 7.75 5.98 -18.02
C LEU A 177 8.91 5.02 -17.70
N ILE A 178 10.05 5.16 -18.36
CA ILE A 178 11.24 4.35 -18.06
C ILE A 178 11.70 4.64 -16.62
N SER A 179 11.76 5.92 -16.24
CA SER A 179 12.13 6.34 -14.90
C SER A 179 11.18 5.77 -13.84
N ALA A 180 9.86 5.87 -14.07
CA ALA A 180 8.86 5.36 -13.15
C ALA A 180 8.94 3.83 -12.99
N LEU A 181 8.92 3.06 -14.09
CA LEU A 181 9.01 1.60 -14.03
C LEU A 181 10.31 1.15 -13.35
N PHE A 182 11.43 1.79 -13.65
CA PHE A 182 12.72 1.45 -13.06
C PHE A 182 12.80 1.78 -11.57
N ARG A 183 12.38 2.99 -11.16
CA ARG A 183 12.54 3.46 -9.78
C ARG A 183 11.47 2.94 -8.84
N LEU A 184 10.23 2.83 -9.31
CA LEU A 184 9.07 2.50 -8.48
C LEU A 184 8.77 0.99 -8.50
N GLY A 185 9.07 0.32 -9.61
CA GLY A 185 8.86 -1.13 -9.76
C GLY A 185 10.12 -1.97 -9.68
N GLU A 186 11.31 -1.35 -9.61
CA GLU A 186 12.61 -2.05 -9.74
C GLU A 186 12.65 -2.92 -11.02
N GLU A 187 12.02 -2.41 -12.10
CA GLU A 187 11.79 -3.13 -13.37
C GLU A 187 13.02 -3.03 -14.30
N LYS A 188 13.76 -4.14 -14.41
CA LYS A 188 14.98 -4.23 -15.23
C LYS A 188 14.68 -4.10 -16.73
N GLN A 189 13.48 -4.48 -17.17
CA GLN A 189 13.05 -4.42 -18.57
C GLN A 189 12.32 -3.10 -18.92
N ALA A 190 12.38 -2.07 -18.06
CA ALA A 190 11.65 -0.81 -18.23
C ALA A 190 11.79 -0.22 -19.65
N LYS A 191 13.02 -0.15 -20.18
CA LYS A 191 13.27 0.34 -21.55
C LYS A 191 12.55 -0.47 -22.64
N ARG A 192 12.47 -1.80 -22.49
CA ARG A 192 11.82 -2.67 -23.47
C ARG A 192 10.31 -2.57 -23.39
N ILE A 193 9.76 -2.52 -22.17
CA ILE A 193 8.33 -2.33 -21.91
C ILE A 193 7.87 -1.01 -22.52
N VAL A 194 8.57 0.10 -22.23
CA VAL A 194 8.20 1.42 -22.75
C VAL A 194 8.29 1.50 -24.27
N ARG A 195 9.28 0.85 -24.90
CA ARG A 195 9.32 0.76 -26.37
C ARG A 195 8.08 0.08 -26.95
N LYS A 196 7.56 -0.96 -26.30
CA LYS A 196 6.30 -1.60 -26.73
C LYS A 196 5.09 -0.71 -26.47
N ILE A 197 5.04 -0.01 -25.34
CA ILE A 197 3.99 0.99 -25.06
C ILE A 197 3.96 2.04 -26.19
N ALA A 198 5.13 2.56 -26.58
CA ALA A 198 5.25 3.51 -27.67
C ALA A 198 4.84 2.93 -29.04
N GLN A 199 5.10 1.64 -29.28
CA GLN A 199 4.62 0.94 -30.48
C GLN A 199 3.09 0.86 -30.50
N GLU A 200 2.45 0.47 -29.40
CA GLU A 200 0.99 0.42 -29.29
C GLU A 200 0.37 1.81 -29.45
N ARG A 201 0.99 2.86 -28.86
CA ARG A 201 0.57 4.26 -29.08
C ARG A 201 0.57 4.64 -30.56
N ARG A 202 1.64 4.31 -31.29
CA ARG A 202 1.75 4.62 -32.73
C ARG A 202 0.70 3.89 -33.56
N LYS A 203 0.49 2.59 -33.32
CA LYS A 203 -0.55 1.81 -34.02
C LYS A 203 -1.94 2.44 -33.84
N ALA A 204 -2.29 2.81 -32.61
CA ALA A 204 -3.59 3.43 -32.34
C ALA A 204 -3.76 4.79 -33.03
N MET A 205 -2.68 5.56 -33.20
CA MET A 205 -2.70 6.82 -33.95
C MET A 205 -2.84 6.59 -35.47
N GLU A 206 -2.19 5.55 -36.01
CA GLU A 206 -2.33 5.14 -37.42
C GLU A 206 -3.78 4.72 -37.73
N ASP A 207 -4.47 4.12 -36.76
CA ASP A 207 -5.89 3.75 -36.84
C ASP A 207 -6.86 4.94 -36.62
N GLY A 208 -6.35 6.16 -36.48
CA GLY A 208 -7.15 7.39 -36.30
C GLY A 208 -7.71 7.59 -34.88
N GLY A 209 -7.21 6.85 -33.88
CA GLY A 209 -7.63 6.96 -32.49
C GLY A 209 -6.79 7.93 -31.66
N GLU A 210 -7.25 8.19 -30.42
CA GLU A 210 -6.57 9.08 -29.44
C GLU A 210 -5.51 8.33 -28.58
N GLY A 211 -5.36 7.02 -28.79
CA GLY A 211 -4.42 6.14 -28.08
C GLY A 211 -5.02 4.76 -27.77
N PRO A 212 -4.20 3.79 -27.34
CA PRO A 212 -4.67 2.47 -26.94
C PRO A 212 -5.66 2.54 -25.78
N ARG A 213 -6.66 1.65 -25.82
CA ARG A 213 -7.52 1.36 -24.68
C ARG A 213 -6.80 0.37 -23.77
N TRP A 214 -6.03 0.89 -22.81
CA TRP A 214 -5.29 0.04 -21.89
C TRP A 214 -6.22 -0.71 -20.94
N THR A 215 -6.19 -2.03 -21.03
CA THR A 215 -6.75 -2.95 -20.04
C THR A 215 -5.64 -3.57 -19.20
N THR A 216 -6.01 -4.13 -18.05
CA THR A 216 -5.09 -4.89 -17.20
C THR A 216 -4.44 -6.04 -17.97
N SER A 217 -5.21 -6.79 -18.75
CA SER A 217 -4.72 -7.90 -19.59
C SER A 217 -3.73 -7.41 -20.66
N LEU A 218 -4.07 -6.35 -21.40
CA LEU A 218 -3.19 -5.81 -22.44
C LEU A 218 -1.85 -5.36 -21.87
N PHE A 219 -1.86 -4.66 -20.74
CA PHE A 219 -0.63 -4.21 -20.10
C PHE A 219 0.20 -5.39 -19.57
N ALA A 220 -0.44 -6.37 -18.92
CA ALA A 220 0.24 -7.55 -18.42
C ALA A 220 0.91 -8.36 -19.55
N ASP A 221 0.21 -8.59 -20.66
CA ASP A 221 0.74 -9.34 -21.80
C ASP A 221 1.86 -8.59 -22.53
N LEU A 222 1.77 -7.27 -22.60
CA LEU A 222 2.86 -6.43 -23.10
C LEU A 222 4.11 -6.58 -22.24
N VAL A 223 3.97 -6.58 -20.91
CA VAL A 223 5.10 -6.79 -19.98
C VAL A 223 5.67 -8.20 -20.11
N ARG A 224 4.83 -9.24 -20.07
CA ARG A 224 5.24 -10.65 -20.21
C ARG A 224 6.02 -10.89 -21.50
N SER A 225 5.56 -10.30 -22.60
CA SER A 225 6.21 -10.43 -23.91
C SER A 225 7.54 -9.66 -24.03
N CYS A 226 7.95 -8.91 -22.99
CA CYS A 226 9.28 -8.30 -22.89
C CYS A 226 10.32 -9.22 -22.21
N LEU A 227 9.91 -10.37 -21.69
CA LEU A 227 10.82 -11.27 -20.98
C LEU A 227 11.28 -12.41 -21.87
N PRO A 228 12.53 -12.89 -21.70
CA PRO A 228 12.97 -14.10 -22.38
C PRO A 228 12.20 -15.32 -21.83
N PRO A 229 12.01 -16.39 -22.62
CA PRO A 229 11.33 -17.61 -22.17
C PRO A 229 11.95 -18.25 -20.90
N ARG A 230 13.27 -18.05 -20.68
CA ARG A 230 14.00 -18.48 -19.48
C ARG A 230 13.95 -17.48 -18.31
N GLY A 231 13.24 -16.36 -18.45
CA GLY A 231 13.09 -15.33 -17.41
C GLY A 231 11.83 -15.49 -16.55
N VAL A 232 10.98 -16.48 -16.87
CA VAL A 232 9.81 -16.85 -16.07
C VAL A 232 10.22 -17.97 -15.12
N THR A 233 11.00 -17.64 -14.09
CA THR A 233 11.58 -18.62 -13.16
C THR A 233 11.18 -18.36 -11.71
N GLY A 234 10.17 -17.51 -11.46
CA GLY A 234 9.69 -17.18 -10.12
C GLY A 234 8.22 -17.57 -9.92
N ARG A 235 7.80 -17.69 -8.65
CA ARG A 235 6.38 -17.88 -8.26
C ARG A 235 5.52 -16.66 -8.61
N THR A 236 6.11 -15.46 -8.66
CA THR A 236 5.41 -14.20 -8.91
C THR A 236 5.34 -13.88 -10.40
N ASP A 237 4.15 -13.50 -10.88
CA ASP A 237 3.96 -13.09 -12.27
C ASP A 237 4.88 -11.90 -12.60
N PRO A 238 5.60 -11.91 -13.73
CA PRO A 238 6.51 -10.83 -14.05
C PRO A 238 5.87 -9.44 -14.25
N ALA A 239 4.57 -9.37 -14.56
CA ALA A 239 3.85 -8.11 -14.68
C ALA A 239 3.71 -7.38 -13.33
N THR A 240 3.82 -8.10 -12.20
CA THR A 240 3.59 -7.58 -10.84
C THR A 240 4.40 -6.32 -10.55
N ARG A 241 5.69 -6.29 -10.92
CA ARG A 241 6.57 -5.13 -10.71
C ARG A 241 6.14 -3.90 -11.49
N SER A 242 5.73 -4.10 -12.74
CA SER A 242 5.24 -3.03 -13.60
C SER A 242 3.88 -2.50 -13.11
N PHE A 243 2.99 -3.38 -12.63
CA PHE A 243 1.74 -2.98 -11.99
C PHE A 243 1.98 -2.17 -10.70
N GLN A 244 2.89 -2.63 -9.84
CA GLN A 244 3.30 -1.90 -8.64
C GLN A 244 3.84 -0.51 -9.01
N ALA A 245 4.74 -0.41 -9.98
CA ALA A 245 5.30 0.87 -10.40
C ALA A 245 4.22 1.85 -10.88
N MET A 246 3.27 1.36 -11.68
CA MET A 246 2.16 2.17 -12.19
C MET A 246 1.21 2.58 -11.08
N ARG A 247 0.91 1.70 -10.12
CA ARG A 247 0.09 2.02 -8.94
C ARG A 247 0.75 3.13 -8.11
N ILE A 248 2.03 2.97 -7.79
CA ILE A 248 2.81 3.98 -7.04
C ILE A 248 2.81 5.31 -7.79
N LEU A 249 3.00 5.29 -9.11
CA LEU A 249 3.01 6.49 -9.94
C LEU A 249 1.65 7.20 -9.98
N VAL A 250 0.55 6.45 -10.12
CA VAL A 250 -0.81 7.01 -10.20
C VAL A 250 -1.23 7.69 -8.91
N ASN A 251 -0.81 7.15 -7.78
CA ASN A 251 -1.27 7.59 -6.46
C ASN A 251 -0.22 8.42 -5.71
N ASP A 252 0.93 8.68 -6.32
CA ASP A 252 2.09 9.36 -5.73
C ASP A 252 2.55 8.72 -4.40
N GLU A 253 2.35 7.41 -4.22
CA GLU A 253 2.34 6.72 -2.89
C GLU A 253 3.58 7.05 -2.04
N LEU A 254 4.77 7.04 -2.62
CA LEU A 254 6.00 7.33 -1.89
C LEU A 254 6.11 8.77 -1.42
N ALA A 255 5.64 9.74 -2.21
CA ALA A 255 5.64 11.14 -1.81
C ALA A 255 4.61 11.39 -0.71
N VAL A 256 3.43 10.77 -0.81
CA VAL A 256 2.40 10.80 0.23
C VAL A 256 2.95 10.24 1.55
N LEU A 257 3.61 9.08 1.47
CA LEU A 257 4.19 8.41 2.63
C LEU A 257 5.28 9.28 3.27
N GLU A 258 6.15 9.86 2.47
CA GLU A 258 7.21 10.75 2.97
C GLU A 258 6.63 11.99 3.68
N ASP A 259 5.58 12.59 3.12
CA ASP A 259 4.91 13.74 3.71
C ASP A 259 4.17 13.39 5.01
N MET A 260 3.57 12.20 5.08
CA MET A 260 2.93 11.68 6.29
C MET A 260 3.95 11.43 7.39
N LEU A 261 5.01 10.66 7.09
CA LEU A 261 6.06 10.29 8.05
C LEU A 261 6.74 11.52 8.65
N ARG A 262 6.98 12.57 7.85
CA ARG A 262 7.55 13.84 8.32
C ARG A 262 6.66 14.57 9.34
N GLN A 263 5.34 14.47 9.18
CA GLN A 263 4.37 15.14 10.05
C GLN A 263 4.00 14.32 11.28
N LEU A 264 4.22 13.00 11.23
CA LEU A 264 3.78 12.02 12.23
C LEU A 264 4.15 12.35 13.69
N PRO A 265 5.38 12.84 14.02
CA PRO A 265 5.71 13.22 15.40
C PRO A 265 4.78 14.32 15.94
N GLY A 266 4.35 15.21 15.04
CA GLY A 266 3.43 16.30 15.35
C GLY A 266 1.99 15.85 15.59
N TRP A 267 1.66 14.56 15.44
CA TRP A 267 0.30 14.03 15.66
C TRP A 267 0.19 13.21 16.94
N LEU A 268 1.31 12.77 17.50
CA LEU A 268 1.38 11.97 18.72
C LEU A 268 1.46 12.84 19.98
N VAL A 269 0.99 12.28 21.10
CA VAL A 269 1.38 12.71 22.45
C VAL A 269 2.80 12.24 22.77
N PRO A 270 3.52 12.88 23.71
CA PRO A 270 4.77 12.31 24.22
C PRO A 270 4.56 10.90 24.78
N GLY A 271 5.41 9.96 24.36
CA GLY A 271 5.28 8.53 24.72
C GLY A 271 4.24 7.76 23.91
N GLY A 272 3.58 8.38 22.93
CA GLY A 272 2.71 7.68 21.99
C GLY A 272 3.49 6.82 20.99
N ALA A 273 2.83 5.82 20.41
CA ALA A 273 3.42 4.86 19.49
C ALA A 273 2.95 5.04 18.04
N ALA A 274 3.80 4.70 17.09
CA ALA A 274 3.44 4.59 15.68
C ALA A 274 3.83 3.21 15.13
N ALA A 275 2.91 2.59 14.41
CA ALA A 275 3.13 1.31 13.73
C ALA A 275 2.85 1.50 12.23
N VAL A 276 3.77 1.02 11.39
CA VAL A 276 3.64 1.06 9.94
C VAL A 276 3.89 -0.35 9.39
N ILE A 277 2.93 -0.88 8.63
CA ILE A 277 3.06 -2.13 7.90
C ILE A 277 3.30 -1.76 6.44
N SER A 278 4.39 -2.27 5.85
CA SER A 278 4.79 -2.00 4.47
C SER A 278 4.81 -3.29 3.65
N PHE A 279 4.44 -3.21 2.37
CA PHE A 279 4.34 -4.39 1.51
C PHE A 279 5.42 -4.44 0.43
N HIS A 280 6.24 -3.40 0.30
CA HIS A 280 7.39 -3.43 -0.58
C HIS A 280 8.61 -2.67 -0.03
N SER A 281 9.78 -2.99 -0.61
CA SER A 281 11.09 -2.51 -0.19
C SER A 281 11.21 -0.98 -0.13
N LEU A 282 10.53 -0.26 -1.03
CA LEU A 282 10.59 1.20 -1.09
C LEU A 282 9.89 1.87 0.10
N GLU A 283 8.71 1.38 0.52
CA GLU A 283 7.97 1.85 1.69
C GLU A 283 8.75 1.54 2.97
N ASP A 284 9.23 0.30 3.10
CA ASP A 284 9.99 -0.17 4.26
C ASP A 284 11.25 0.68 4.47
N ARG A 285 12.02 0.91 3.39
CA ARG A 285 13.24 1.72 3.43
C ARG A 285 12.95 3.16 3.86
N LEU A 286 11.87 3.75 3.36
CA LEU A 286 11.47 5.11 3.71
C LEU A 286 11.07 5.20 5.19
N THR A 287 10.23 4.27 5.64
CA THR A 287 9.76 4.16 7.03
C THR A 287 10.93 3.98 8.01
N LYS A 288 11.80 2.99 7.75
CA LYS A 288 12.99 2.72 8.58
C LYS A 288 13.92 3.92 8.67
N ARG A 289 14.13 4.63 7.56
CA ARG A 289 14.97 5.83 7.55
C ARG A 289 14.40 6.92 8.45
N THR A 290 13.08 7.16 8.40
CA THR A 290 12.44 8.16 9.26
C THR A 290 12.46 7.75 10.74
N PHE A 291 12.18 6.48 11.05
CA PHE A 291 12.20 6.01 12.45
C PHE A 291 13.62 5.88 13.04
N ALA A 292 14.66 5.96 12.21
CA ALA A 292 16.04 6.05 12.67
C ALA A 292 16.47 7.48 13.07
N GLU A 293 15.61 8.49 12.89
CA GLU A 293 15.91 9.87 13.28
C GLU A 293 16.08 10.01 14.80
N ALA A 294 17.32 10.34 15.19
CA ALA A 294 17.72 10.40 16.59
C ALA A 294 16.94 11.47 17.38
N GLY A 295 16.49 11.11 18.58
CA GLY A 295 15.84 12.02 19.52
C GLY A 295 14.35 12.26 19.27
N ILE A 296 13.76 11.63 18.24
CA ILE A 296 12.32 11.66 17.98
C ILE A 296 11.70 10.30 18.28
N TRP A 297 12.31 9.23 17.77
CA TRP A 297 11.75 7.88 17.83
C TRP A 297 12.59 6.95 18.71
N GLU A 298 11.89 6.11 19.47
CA GLU A 298 12.46 4.93 20.12
C GLU A 298 11.91 3.69 19.42
N ARG A 299 12.80 2.80 18.96
CA ARG A 299 12.40 1.61 18.22
C ARG A 299 11.83 0.55 19.17
N ILE A 300 10.56 0.20 18.96
CA ILE A 300 9.83 -0.78 19.79
C ILE A 300 9.78 -2.20 19.21
N SER A 301 10.04 -2.38 17.91
CA SER A 301 10.10 -3.67 17.21
C SER A 301 11.52 -4.04 16.77
N ARG A 302 11.91 -5.32 16.82
CA ARG A 302 13.24 -5.80 16.38
C ARG A 302 13.35 -5.95 14.87
#